data_AF-A0A920F0D6-F1
#
_entry.id   AF-A0A920F0D6-F1
#
_cell.length_a   1.000
_cell.length_b   1.000
_cell.length_c   1.000
_cell.angle_alpha   90.00
_cell.angle_beta   90.00
_cell.angle_gamma   90.00
#
_symmetry.space_group_name_H-M   'P 1'
#
loop_
_entity.id
_entity.type
_entity.pdbx_description
1 polymer ?
#
loop_
_entity_poly.entity_id
_entity_poly.type
_entity_poly.pdbx_seq_one_letter_code
_entity_poly.pdbx_strand_id
1 'polypeptide(L)'
;MPEDFDDYFAKYGSNIVRGEDSFVTAHFAASSRWKVPFLWQPYLEHNFNHKKKFLEWKYHFKHLTIPSYWNLAEALMSRKYEKYDELWPYFFTDWLKLKKYMALDCLKITKNRSLVRTLLNVQKTKE
;
A
#
# COMPACT_ATOMS: atom_id res chain seq x y z
N MET A 1 -6.14 -11.97 16.59
CA MET A 1 -6.06 -10.53 16.91
C MET A 1 -5.55 -9.73 15.71
N PRO A 2 -6.38 -9.49 14.67
CA PRO A 2 -6.10 -8.48 13.63
C PRO A 2 -6.57 -7.07 14.04
N GLU A 3 -7.49 -6.98 15.00
CA GLU A 3 -8.18 -5.74 15.40
C GLU A 3 -7.22 -4.72 16.05
N ASP A 4 -6.26 -5.17 16.86
CA ASP A 4 -5.24 -4.30 17.46
C ASP A 4 -4.27 -3.70 16.42
N PHE A 5 -4.08 -4.38 15.29
CA PHE A 5 -3.18 -3.94 14.22
C PHE A 5 -3.82 -2.84 13.38
N ASP A 6 -5.13 -2.92 13.12
CA ASP A 6 -5.89 -1.87 12.43
C ASP A 6 -5.95 -0.57 13.25
N ASP A 7 -6.10 -0.68 14.58
CA ASP A 7 -6.07 0.46 15.50
C ASP A 7 -4.67 1.08 15.63
N TYR A 8 -3.61 0.26 15.58
CA TYR A 8 -2.23 0.76 15.51
C TYR A 8 -2.01 1.63 14.26
N PHE A 9 -2.46 1.16 13.09
CA PHE A 9 -2.30 1.90 11.84
C PHE A 9 -3.02 3.25 11.87
N ALA A 10 -4.18 3.33 12.51
CA ALA A 10 -4.94 4.58 12.64
C ALA A 10 -4.22 5.67 13.45
N LYS A 11 -3.29 5.29 14.34
CA LYS A 11 -2.66 6.19 15.33
C LYS A 11 -1.44 6.97 14.80
N TYR A 12 -0.71 6.46 13.80
CA TYR A 12 0.61 6.99 13.40
C TYR A 12 0.63 7.91 12.18
N GLY A 13 -0.54 8.28 11.62
CA GLY A 13 -0.62 9.20 10.49
C GLY A 13 -0.19 8.58 9.15
N SER A 14 0.99 7.96 9.06
CA SER A 14 1.50 7.19 7.90
C SER A 14 2.20 5.90 8.35
N ASN A 15 2.08 4.81 7.59
CA ASN A 15 2.75 3.55 7.94
C ASN A 15 3.78 3.11 6.90
N ILE A 16 4.94 2.61 7.34
CA ILE A 16 5.88 1.89 6.48
C ILE A 16 5.64 0.40 6.72
N VAL A 17 5.26 -0.32 5.67
CA VAL A 17 4.85 -1.73 5.75
C VAL A 17 5.76 -2.66 4.95
N ARG A 18 5.84 -3.92 5.37
CA ARG A 18 6.73 -4.94 4.77
C ARG A 18 6.05 -6.30 4.71
N GLY A 19 6.53 -7.14 3.78
CA GLY A 19 5.90 -8.44 3.52
C GLY A 19 4.54 -8.29 2.85
N GLU A 20 3.72 -9.34 2.95
CA GLU A 20 2.44 -9.46 2.25
C GLU A 20 1.26 -9.12 3.16
N ASP A 21 1.21 -9.68 4.38
CA ASP A 21 0.07 -9.48 5.29
C ASP A 21 -0.11 -8.03 5.72
N SER A 22 0.96 -7.38 6.18
CA SER A 22 0.88 -5.96 6.59
C SER A 22 0.65 -5.03 5.39
N PHE A 23 1.08 -5.44 4.19
CA PHE A 23 0.81 -4.74 2.94
C PHE A 23 -0.67 -4.81 2.55
N VAL A 24 -1.30 -5.98 2.64
CA VAL A 24 -2.73 -6.13 2.40
C VAL A 24 -3.53 -5.35 3.44
N THR A 25 -3.16 -5.46 4.72
CA THR A 25 -3.83 -4.74 5.82
C THR A 25 -3.76 -3.23 5.64
N ALA A 26 -2.62 -2.71 5.16
CA ALA A 26 -2.47 -1.29 4.86
C ALA A 26 -3.45 -0.76 3.80
N HIS A 27 -3.86 -1.58 2.82
CA HIS A 27 -4.89 -1.19 1.85
C HIS A 27 -6.27 -1.05 2.50
N PHE A 28 -6.60 -1.94 3.45
CA PHE A 28 -7.83 -1.82 4.24
C PHE A 28 -7.78 -0.57 5.13
N ALA A 29 -6.68 -0.31 5.83
CA ALA A 29 -6.50 0.90 6.61
C ALA A 29 -6.59 2.20 5.76
N ALA A 30 -6.01 2.19 4.57
CA ALA A 30 -6.07 3.31 3.62
C ALA A 30 -7.48 3.53 3.05
N SER A 31 -8.27 2.47 2.88
CA SER A 31 -9.66 2.55 2.39
C SER A 31 -10.70 2.76 3.49
N SER A 32 -10.28 2.70 4.76
CA SER A 32 -11.13 2.93 5.93
C SER A 32 -11.55 4.39 6.09
N ARG A 33 -12.41 4.67 7.10
CA ARG A 33 -12.76 6.05 7.49
C ARG A 33 -11.56 6.93 7.84
N TRP A 34 -10.46 6.32 8.30
CA TRP A 34 -9.25 7.01 8.76
C TRP A 34 -8.32 7.41 7.60
N LYS A 35 -8.46 6.76 6.44
CA LYS A 35 -7.72 7.01 5.20
C LYS A 35 -6.20 7.07 5.40
N VAL A 36 -5.66 6.08 6.09
CA VAL A 36 -4.26 6.08 6.54
C VAL A 36 -3.31 5.78 5.37
N PRO A 37 -2.44 6.71 4.96
CA PRO A 37 -1.47 6.43 3.91
C PRO A 37 -0.38 5.46 4.36
N PHE A 38 0.23 4.76 3.40
CA PHE A 38 1.33 3.86 3.69
C PHE A 38 2.39 3.86 2.60
N LEU A 39 3.60 3.44 2.94
CA LEU A 39 4.70 3.15 2.04
C LEU A 39 5.00 1.65 2.13
N TRP A 40 5.18 0.99 0.99
CA TRP A 40 5.51 -0.43 0.96
C TRP A 40 6.98 -0.66 0.64
N GLN A 41 7.65 -1.44 1.48
CA GLN A 41 8.99 -1.95 1.21
C GLN A 41 8.92 -3.48 0.99
N PRO A 42 8.82 -3.94 -0.28
CA PRO A 42 8.77 -5.37 -0.60
C PRO A 42 10.06 -6.07 -0.15
N TYR A 43 10.03 -7.35 0.21
CA TYR A 43 11.24 -8.13 0.50
C TYR A 43 12.17 -8.18 -0.71
N LEU A 44 13.48 -8.31 -0.48
CA LEU A 44 14.43 -8.50 -1.58
C LEU A 44 14.18 -9.86 -2.19
N GLU A 45 14.08 -9.88 -3.52
CA GLU A 45 13.93 -11.10 -4.30
C GLU A 45 14.98 -11.13 -5.40
N HIS A 46 15.40 -12.34 -5.77
CA HIS A 46 16.26 -12.61 -6.91
C HIS A 46 15.72 -11.96 -8.19
N ASN A 47 16.62 -11.68 -9.13
CA ASN A 47 16.30 -11.09 -10.44
C ASN A 47 15.49 -9.78 -10.36
N PHE A 48 15.58 -9.05 -9.24
CA PHE A 48 14.83 -7.82 -9.02
C PHE A 48 13.30 -7.97 -9.08
N ASN A 49 12.77 -9.18 -8.81
CA ASN A 49 11.33 -9.44 -8.84
C ASN A 49 10.53 -8.54 -7.87
N HIS A 50 11.14 -8.16 -6.75
CA HIS A 50 10.58 -7.18 -5.82
C HIS A 50 10.27 -5.82 -6.48
N LYS A 51 11.11 -5.38 -7.43
CA LYS A 51 10.88 -4.15 -8.20
C LYS A 51 9.71 -4.33 -9.16
N LYS A 52 9.65 -5.48 -9.83
CA LYS A 52 8.52 -5.82 -10.71
C LYS A 52 7.20 -5.82 -9.95
N LYS A 53 7.13 -6.50 -8.80
CA LYS A 53 5.96 -6.50 -7.92
C LYS A 53 5.55 -5.08 -7.51
N PHE A 54 6.51 -4.22 -7.16
CA PHE A 54 6.26 -2.82 -6.83
C PHE A 54 5.70 -2.03 -8.01
N LEU A 55 6.25 -2.19 -9.21
CA LEU A 55 5.78 -1.46 -10.40
C LEU A 55 4.37 -1.90 -10.83
N GLU A 56 4.08 -3.20 -10.77
CA GLU A 56 2.74 -3.74 -11.00
C GLU A 56 1.74 -3.19 -9.96
N TRP A 57 2.13 -3.16 -8.69
CA TRP A 57 1.32 -2.54 -7.63
C TRP A 57 1.07 -1.05 -7.90
N LYS A 58 2.12 -0.29 -8.21
CA LYS A 58 2.03 1.14 -8.57
C LYS A 58 1.07 1.37 -9.74
N TYR A 59 1.05 0.48 -10.73
CA TYR A 59 0.15 0.58 -11.88
C TYR A 59 -1.34 0.57 -11.51
N HIS A 60 -1.72 -0.04 -10.38
CA HIS A 60 -3.11 -0.04 -9.90
C HIS A 60 -3.57 1.29 -9.32
N PHE A 61 -2.66 2.21 -8.99
CA PHE A 61 -2.99 3.52 -8.47
C PHE A 61 -3.20 4.51 -9.63
N LYS A 62 -4.47 4.84 -9.90
CA LYS A 62 -4.83 5.75 -11.01
C LYS A 62 -5.06 7.18 -10.55
N HIS A 63 -5.43 7.37 -9.29
CA HIS A 63 -5.70 8.69 -8.72
C HIS A 63 -4.51 9.23 -7.94
N LEU A 64 -3.71 8.36 -7.32
CA LEU A 64 -2.52 8.77 -6.57
C LEU A 64 -1.41 9.22 -7.53
N THR A 65 -1.43 10.50 -7.89
CA THR A 65 -0.48 11.12 -8.84
C THR A 65 0.57 12.00 -8.17
N ILE A 66 0.75 11.88 -6.85
CA ILE A 66 1.62 12.76 -6.06
C ILE A 66 3.08 12.33 -6.23
N PRO A 67 3.95 13.15 -6.87
CA PRO A 67 5.33 12.75 -7.17
C PRO A 67 6.19 12.53 -5.92
N SER A 68 6.05 13.38 -4.89
CA SER A 68 6.85 13.27 -3.67
C SER A 68 6.62 11.93 -2.95
N TYR A 69 5.38 11.45 -2.92
CA TYR A 69 5.04 10.12 -2.42
C TYR A 69 5.75 9.02 -3.23
N TRP A 70 5.63 9.05 -4.56
CA TRP A 70 6.20 7.99 -5.40
C TRP A 70 7.72 7.98 -5.40
N ASN A 71 8.36 9.15 -5.36
CA ASN A 71 9.81 9.26 -5.26
C ASN A 71 10.32 8.59 -3.97
N LEU A 72 9.66 8.86 -2.84
CA LEU A 72 10.01 8.23 -1.57
C LEU A 72 9.72 6.72 -1.58
N ALA A 73 8.57 6.29 -2.12
CA ALA A 73 8.21 4.88 -2.24
C ALA A 73 9.20 4.09 -3.11
N GLU A 74 9.66 4.68 -4.22
CA GLU A 74 10.66 4.08 -5.11
C GLU A 74 12.05 4.01 -4.47
N ALA A 75 12.45 5.06 -3.74
CA ALA A 75 13.69 5.05 -2.95
C ALA A 75 13.63 3.98 -1.85
N LEU A 76 12.48 3.84 -1.18
CA LEU A 76 12.22 2.84 -0.16
C LEU A 76 12.33 1.42 -0.72
N MET A 77 11.61 1.14 -1.81
CA MET A 77 11.67 -0.14 -2.50
C MET A 77 13.08 -0.44 -3.01
N SER A 78 13.83 0.57 -3.45
CA SER A 78 15.19 0.39 -3.98
C SER A 78 16.29 0.33 -2.90
N ARG A 79 15.95 0.50 -1.61
CA ARG A 79 16.92 0.65 -0.50
C ARG A 79 17.94 1.77 -0.72
N LYS A 80 17.53 2.85 -1.39
CA LYS A 80 18.34 4.05 -1.60
C LYS A 80 18.24 4.98 -0.39
N TYR A 81 18.74 4.51 0.75
CA TYR A 81 18.63 5.21 2.04
C TYR A 81 19.26 6.61 2.01
N GLU A 82 20.30 6.80 1.19
CA GLU A 82 20.96 8.07 0.98
C GLU A 82 20.04 9.18 0.45
N LYS A 83 18.89 8.81 -0.15
CA LYS A 83 17.91 9.76 -0.69
C LYS A 83 16.81 10.11 0.30
N TYR A 84 16.74 9.47 1.47
CA TYR A 84 15.57 9.61 2.34
C TYR A 84 15.52 11.00 2.96
N ASP A 85 16.66 11.52 3.43
CA ASP A 85 16.74 12.86 4.03
C ASP A 85 16.35 13.95 3.03
N GLU A 86 16.67 13.76 1.75
CA GLU A 86 16.27 14.67 0.66
C GLU A 86 14.76 14.61 0.40
N LEU A 87 14.17 13.41 0.39
CA LEU A 87 12.78 13.19 -0.04
C LEU A 87 11.75 13.36 1.08
N TRP A 88 12.15 13.08 2.33
CA TRP A 88 11.27 13.07 3.49
C TRP A 88 10.53 14.41 3.72
N PRO A 89 11.17 15.58 3.60
CA PRO A 89 10.48 16.86 3.78
C PRO A 89 9.32 17.07 2.80
N TYR A 90 9.43 16.52 1.59
CA TYR A 90 8.42 16.69 0.55
C TYR A 90 7.25 15.70 0.66
N PHE A 91 7.37 14.66 1.47
CA PHE A 91 6.35 13.63 1.60
C PHE A 91 5.02 14.19 2.12
N PHE A 92 5.07 15.19 3.00
CA PHE A 92 3.90 15.75 3.67
C PHE A 92 3.29 16.97 2.96
N THR A 93 3.88 17.45 1.85
CA THR A 93 3.44 18.70 1.18
C THR A 93 2.00 18.63 0.69
N ASP A 94 1.56 17.46 0.22
CA ASP A 94 0.22 17.23 -0.30
C ASP A 94 -0.56 16.21 0.55
N TRP A 95 -0.32 16.21 1.87
CA TRP A 95 -0.82 15.19 2.80
C TRP A 95 -2.33 14.89 2.67
N LEU A 96 -3.17 15.91 2.63
CA LEU A 96 -4.62 15.72 2.50
C LEU A 96 -5.02 15.10 1.14
N LYS A 97 -4.34 15.49 0.06
CA LYS A 97 -4.56 14.89 -1.26
C LYS A 97 -4.06 13.44 -1.28
N LEU A 98 -2.93 13.16 -0.65
CA LEU A 98 -2.38 11.81 -0.50
C LEU A 98 -3.40 10.87 0.16
N LYS A 99 -3.92 11.27 1.33
CA LYS A 99 -4.98 10.52 2.02
C LYS A 99 -6.18 10.27 1.11
N LYS A 100 -6.66 11.32 0.43
CA LYS A 100 -7.84 11.21 -0.45
C LYS A 100 -7.61 10.27 -1.63
N TYR A 101 -6.52 10.45 -2.36
CA TYR A 101 -6.25 9.71 -3.60
C TYR A 101 -5.88 8.26 -3.33
N MET A 102 -5.03 8.01 -2.33
CA MET A 102 -4.71 6.64 -1.91
C MET A 102 -5.97 5.89 -1.46
N ALA A 103 -6.85 6.53 -0.68
CA ALA A 103 -8.09 5.91 -0.25
C ALA A 103 -9.00 5.51 -1.42
N LEU A 104 -9.09 6.33 -2.48
CA LEU A 104 -9.89 6.02 -3.67
C LEU A 104 -9.37 4.77 -4.40
N ASP A 105 -8.06 4.72 -4.64
CA ASP A 105 -7.42 3.59 -5.32
C ASP A 105 -7.48 2.33 -4.45
N CYS A 106 -7.16 2.42 -3.16
CA CYS A 106 -7.23 1.29 -2.24
C CYS A 106 -8.65 0.76 -2.08
N LEU A 107 -9.68 1.61 -2.05
CA LEU A 107 -11.08 1.17 -1.99
C LEU A 107 -11.46 0.34 -3.22
N LYS A 108 -10.94 0.70 -4.40
CA LYS A 108 -11.15 -0.09 -5.63
C LYS A 108 -10.44 -1.44 -5.54
N ILE A 109 -9.21 -1.46 -5.02
CA ILE A 109 -8.42 -2.68 -4.83
C ILE A 109 -9.10 -3.63 -3.83
N THR A 110 -9.53 -3.13 -2.67
CA THR A 110 -10.13 -3.94 -1.60
C THR A 110 -11.54 -4.42 -1.90
N LYS A 111 -12.28 -3.71 -2.78
CA LYS A 111 -13.59 -4.14 -3.28
C LYS A 111 -13.53 -5.22 -4.36
N ASN A 112 -12.37 -5.48 -4.95
CA ASN A 112 -12.23 -6.65 -5.83
C ASN A 112 -12.52 -7.93 -5.03
N ARG A 113 -13.08 -8.94 -5.70
CA ARG A 113 -13.62 -10.15 -5.06
C ARG A 113 -12.64 -10.71 -4.02
N SER A 114 -13.12 -10.87 -2.78
CA SER A 114 -12.37 -11.56 -1.73
C SER A 114 -11.86 -12.91 -2.22
N LEU A 115 -10.61 -13.23 -1.90
CA LEU A 115 -10.00 -14.52 -2.19
C LEU A 115 -10.83 -15.66 -1.60
N VAL A 116 -11.30 -15.50 -0.36
CA VAL A 116 -12.17 -16.47 0.32
C VAL A 116 -13.45 -16.70 -0.46
N ARG A 117 -14.11 -15.63 -0.91
CA ARG A 117 -15.35 -15.73 -1.69
C ARG A 117 -15.11 -16.39 -3.05
N THR A 118 -13.96 -16.13 -3.66
CA THR A 118 -13.56 -16.75 -4.92
C THR A 118 -13.32 -18.26 -4.75
N LEU A 119 -12.62 -18.66 -3.69
CA LEU A 119 -12.37 -20.07 -3.37
C LEU A 119 -13.67 -20.83 -3.08
N LEU A 120 -14.60 -20.24 -2.31
CA LEU A 120 -15.91 -20.83 -2.03
C LEU A 120 -16.74 -21.03 -3.31
N ASN A 121 -16.66 -20.09 -4.25
CA ASN A 121 -17.38 -20.21 -5.52
C ASN A 121 -16.78 -21.30 -6.44
N VAL A 122 -15.45 -21.47 -6.43
CA VAL A 122 -14.78 -22.53 -7.21
C VAL A 122 -15.13 -23.92 -6.67
N GLN A 123 -15.32 -24.07 -5.36
CA GLN A 123 -15.75 -25.34 -4.76
C GLN A 123 -17.19 -25.68 -5.15
N LYS A 124 -18.10 -24.71 -5.18
CA LYS A 124 -19.50 -24.92 -5.58
C LYS A 124 -19.70 -25.30 -7.07
N THR A 125 -18.75 -24.96 -7.94
CA THR A 125 -18.81 -25.35 -9.37
C THR A 125 -18.28 -26.77 -9.66
N LYS A 126 -17.90 -27.53 -8.64
CA LYS A 126 -17.43 -28.93 -8.78
C LYS A 126 -18.48 -29.97 -8.39
N GLU A 127 -19.68 -29.54 -8.01
CA GLU A 127 -20.89 -30.37 -7.85
C GLU A 127 -21.79 -30.21 -9.06
#